data_AF-Q8FPW4-F1
#
_entry.id   AF-Q8FPW4-F1
#
_cell.length_a   1.000
_cell.length_b   1.000
_cell.length_c   1.000
_cell.angle_alpha   90.00
_cell.angle_beta   90.00
_cell.angle_gamma   90.00
#
_symmetry.space_group_name_H-M   'P 1'
#
loop_
_entity.id
_entity.type
_entity.pdbx_description
1 polymer ?
#
loop_
_entity_poly.entity_id
_entity_poly.type
_entity_poly.pdbx_seq_one_letter_code
_entity_poly.pdbx_strand_id
1 'polypeptide(L)'
;MHMLSDSTGLIIALVAMLIGRRVPTDRATYGFKRVEVLAAMTNALVVSAVAVWIVVEAIMRLGSDTEIQTGLMLIVAVIGFLTNGVSALVLMRHQDGNINMRGALLHVLSDMLGSVAVIIAGLIIRYTGWTPADTIASIAIAAIILPRALGLLRDALNILLERVPDGADTDEVDRVLRTIPGVEDIHDLHIWSIDGREVLATCHLVVDADSEHIFSCGVLDRAEAELTKLGITHSTIQLESVEHSDHETVC
;
A
#
# COMPACT_ATOMS: atom_id res chain seq x y z
N MET A 1 -16.61 -7.08 20.32
CA MET A 1 -16.17 -5.70 19.96
C MET A 1 -15.04 -5.70 18.93
N HIS A 2 -14.02 -6.56 19.04
CA HIS A 2 -12.92 -6.64 18.05
C HIS A 2 -13.35 -6.94 16.60
N MET A 3 -14.14 -7.99 16.37
CA MET A 3 -14.48 -8.37 14.99
C MET A 3 -15.54 -7.50 14.30
N LEU A 4 -16.28 -6.71 15.08
CA LEU A 4 -17.10 -5.61 14.55
C LEU A 4 -16.22 -4.47 14.03
N SER A 5 -15.08 -4.21 14.69
CA SER A 5 -14.06 -3.26 14.19
C SER A 5 -13.41 -3.77 12.90
N ASP A 6 -13.08 -5.08 12.82
CA ASP A 6 -12.48 -5.68 11.61
C ASP A 6 -13.46 -5.63 10.41
N SER A 7 -14.74 -5.89 10.66
CA SER A 7 -15.80 -5.76 9.64
C SER A 7 -15.99 -4.31 9.17
N THR A 8 -15.82 -3.34 10.08
CA THR A 8 -15.92 -1.91 9.75
C THR A 8 -14.76 -1.46 8.87
N GLY A 9 -13.54 -1.94 9.13
CA GLY A 9 -12.36 -1.68 8.29
C GLY A 9 -12.54 -2.21 6.86
N LEU A 10 -13.10 -3.41 6.70
CA LEU A 10 -13.39 -4.00 5.39
C LEU A 10 -14.46 -3.22 4.62
N ILE A 11 -15.51 -2.75 5.31
CA ILE A 11 -16.54 -1.90 4.70
C ILE A 11 -15.95 -0.55 4.28
N ILE A 12 -15.11 0.07 5.10
CA ILE A 12 -14.44 1.34 4.77
C ILE A 12 -13.51 1.14 3.55
N ALA A 13 -12.72 0.07 3.51
CA ALA A 13 -11.87 -0.25 2.38
C ALA A 13 -12.67 -0.49 1.09
N LEU A 14 -13.79 -1.22 1.18
CA LEU A 14 -14.68 -1.47 0.05
C LEU A 14 -15.31 -0.16 -0.47
N VAL A 15 -15.84 0.68 0.43
CA VAL A 15 -16.41 1.98 0.06
C VAL A 15 -15.35 2.88 -0.57
N ALA A 16 -14.13 2.89 -0.05
CA ALA A 16 -13.03 3.65 -0.60
C ALA A 16 -12.60 3.16 -1.99
N MET A 17 -12.51 1.84 -2.20
CA MET A 17 -12.27 1.27 -3.53
C MET A 17 -13.37 1.65 -4.53
N LEU A 18 -14.63 1.63 -4.11
CA LEU A 18 -15.76 2.03 -4.96
C LEU A 18 -15.71 3.52 -5.30
N ILE A 19 -15.26 4.37 -4.38
CA ILE A 19 -15.06 5.81 -4.62
C ILE A 19 -13.84 6.05 -5.51
N GLY A 20 -12.74 5.33 -5.29
CA GLY A 20 -11.51 5.44 -6.09
C GLY A 20 -11.70 5.06 -7.55
N ARG A 21 -12.66 4.16 -7.84
CA ARG A 21 -13.08 3.80 -9.20
C ARG A 21 -13.93 4.85 -9.92
N ARG A 22 -14.26 5.98 -9.29
CA ARG A 22 -15.03 7.05 -9.95
C ARG A 22 -14.19 7.76 -11.00
N VAL A 23 -14.83 8.03 -12.13
CA VAL A 23 -14.26 8.74 -13.29
C VAL A 23 -13.76 10.14 -12.86
N PRO A 24 -12.65 10.63 -13.42
CA PRO A 24 -12.17 12.00 -13.22
C PRO A 24 -13.28 13.04 -13.44
N THR A 25 -13.21 14.13 -12.68
CA THR A 25 -14.14 15.26 -12.81
C THR A 25 -13.34 16.54 -12.99
N ASP A 26 -13.97 17.63 -13.42
CA ASP A 26 -13.29 18.93 -13.61
C ASP A 26 -12.63 19.47 -12.32
N ARG A 27 -13.09 19.01 -11.14
CA ARG A 27 -12.53 19.35 -9.82
C ARG A 27 -11.53 18.33 -9.29
N ALA A 28 -11.45 17.14 -9.90
CA ALA A 28 -10.53 16.07 -9.54
C ALA A 28 -9.97 15.48 -10.84
N THR A 29 -8.99 16.17 -11.42
CA THR A 29 -8.45 15.91 -12.77
C THR A 29 -7.73 14.57 -12.89
N TYR A 30 -7.09 14.11 -11.81
CA TYR A 30 -6.57 12.74 -11.68
C TYR A 30 -7.59 11.73 -11.11
N GLY A 31 -8.83 12.15 -10.91
CA GLY A 31 -9.88 11.36 -10.27
C GLY A 31 -9.69 11.19 -8.76
N PHE A 32 -10.33 10.16 -8.21
CA PHE A 32 -10.38 9.91 -6.76
C PHE A 32 -9.37 8.85 -6.30
N LYS A 33 -8.32 8.61 -7.08
CA LYS A 33 -7.31 7.56 -6.82
C LYS A 33 -6.66 7.67 -5.43
N ARG A 34 -6.32 8.89 -4.97
CA ARG A 34 -5.76 9.12 -3.62
C ARG A 34 -6.73 8.80 -2.47
N VAL A 35 -8.04 8.70 -2.72
CA VAL A 35 -9.01 8.30 -1.69
C VAL A 35 -8.77 6.87 -1.23
N GLU A 36 -8.34 5.97 -2.13
CA GLU A 36 -7.97 4.60 -1.79
C GLU A 36 -6.78 4.60 -0.82
N VAL A 37 -5.77 5.43 -1.08
CA VAL A 37 -4.58 5.60 -0.23
C VAL A 37 -4.95 6.14 1.15
N LEU A 38 -5.81 7.18 1.21
CA LEU A 38 -6.28 7.74 2.48
C LEU A 38 -7.08 6.74 3.31
N ALA A 39 -7.90 5.92 2.66
CA ALA A 39 -8.64 4.87 3.34
C ALA A 39 -7.73 3.75 3.84
N ALA A 40 -6.74 3.34 3.05
CA ALA A 40 -5.72 2.38 3.45
C ALA A 40 -4.92 2.90 4.66
N MET A 41 -4.52 4.17 4.64
CA MET A 41 -3.83 4.84 5.75
C MET A 41 -4.70 4.86 7.01
N THR A 42 -5.97 5.23 6.89
CA THR A 42 -6.92 5.27 8.01
C THR A 42 -7.13 3.88 8.61
N ASN A 43 -7.29 2.86 7.76
CA ASN A 43 -7.41 1.48 8.20
C ASN A 43 -6.13 1.01 8.91
N ALA A 44 -4.96 1.28 8.34
CA ALA A 44 -3.68 0.94 8.93
C ALA A 44 -3.49 1.60 10.32
N LEU A 45 -3.92 2.85 10.47
CA LEU A 45 -3.88 3.57 11.75
C LEU A 45 -4.82 2.94 12.78
N VAL A 46 -6.07 2.64 12.40
CA VAL A 46 -7.05 1.99 13.29
C VAL A 46 -6.54 0.62 13.73
N VAL A 47 -6.09 -0.22 12.79
CA VAL A 47 -5.57 -1.56 13.10
C VAL A 47 -4.34 -1.46 14.01
N SER A 48 -3.43 -0.52 13.76
CA SER A 48 -2.25 -0.30 14.61
C SER A 48 -2.65 0.13 16.02
N ALA A 49 -3.57 1.08 16.16
CA ALA A 49 -4.05 1.55 17.46
C ALA A 49 -4.73 0.42 18.25
N VAL A 50 -5.56 -0.38 17.56
CA VAL A 50 -6.24 -1.54 18.13
C VAL A 50 -5.23 -2.62 18.55
N ALA A 51 -4.20 -2.89 17.76
CA ALA A 51 -3.15 -3.84 18.10
C ALA A 51 -2.34 -3.39 19.32
N VAL A 52 -1.96 -2.11 19.39
CA VAL A 52 -1.29 -1.54 20.58
C VAL A 52 -2.19 -1.63 21.80
N TRP A 53 -3.47 -1.31 21.67
CA TRP A 53 -4.46 -1.45 22.74
C TRP A 53 -4.54 -2.89 23.27
N ILE A 54 -4.62 -3.89 22.38
CA ILE A 54 -4.62 -5.32 22.76
C ILE A 54 -3.39 -5.65 23.60
N VAL A 55 -2.20 -5.23 23.16
CA VAL A 55 -0.95 -5.51 23.88
C VAL A 55 -0.96 -4.88 25.27
N VAL A 56 -1.39 -3.62 25.37
CA VAL A 56 -1.50 -2.91 26.66
C VAL A 56 -2.49 -3.64 27.58
N GLU A 57 -3.68 -3.98 27.11
CA GLU A 57 -4.70 -4.71 27.87
C GLU A 57 -4.20 -6.10 28.30
N ALA A 58 -3.52 -6.82 27.41
CA ALA A 58 -2.94 -8.13 27.69
C ALA A 58 -1.85 -8.08 28.77
N ILE A 59 -1.05 -7.00 28.77
CA ILE A 59 -0.04 -6.74 29.82
C ILE A 59 -0.72 -6.34 31.13
N MET A 60 -1.73 -5.46 31.10
CA MET A 60 -2.45 -5.05 32.31
C MET A 60 -3.22 -6.19 32.97
N ARG A 61 -3.66 -7.19 32.18
CA ARG A 61 -4.36 -8.38 32.69
C ARG A 61 -3.45 -9.40 33.36
N LEU A 62 -2.14 -9.37 33.14
CA LEU A 62 -1.19 -10.29 33.79
C LEU A 62 -1.30 -10.14 35.32
N GLY A 63 -1.83 -11.18 35.97
CA GLY A 63 -2.02 -11.21 37.43
C GLY A 63 -3.39 -10.73 37.92
N SER A 64 -4.34 -10.45 37.02
CA SER A 64 -5.74 -10.14 37.38
C SER A 64 -6.66 -11.35 37.18
N ASP A 65 -7.57 -11.61 38.13
CA ASP A 65 -8.60 -12.65 38.04
C ASP A 65 -9.79 -12.19 37.18
N THR A 66 -9.52 -11.78 35.95
CA THR A 66 -10.60 -11.36 35.04
C THR A 66 -11.24 -12.58 34.40
N GLU A 67 -12.54 -12.79 34.63
CA GLU A 67 -13.29 -13.85 33.93
C GLU A 67 -13.31 -13.57 32.41
N ILE A 68 -12.65 -14.43 31.65
CA ILE A 68 -12.67 -14.38 30.19
C ILE A 68 -13.94 -15.09 29.72
N GLN A 69 -14.78 -14.41 28.94
CA GLN A 69 -15.94 -15.03 28.28
C GLN A 69 -15.50 -15.97 27.15
N THR A 70 -14.97 -17.14 27.51
CA THR A 70 -14.40 -18.13 26.58
C THR A 70 -15.41 -18.59 25.52
N GLY A 71 -16.71 -18.61 25.85
CA GLY A 71 -17.76 -18.97 24.91
C GLY A 71 -17.82 -18.02 23.71
N LEU A 72 -17.87 -16.71 23.97
CA LEU A 72 -17.90 -15.70 22.92
C LEU A 72 -16.59 -15.67 22.13
N MET A 73 -15.44 -15.79 22.82
CA MET A 73 -14.11 -15.87 22.21
C MET A 73 -14.02 -17.01 21.19
N LEU A 74 -14.46 -18.23 21.57
CA LEU A 74 -14.43 -19.41 20.69
C LEU A 74 -15.36 -19.26 19.49
N ILE A 75 -16.60 -18.77 19.70
CA ILE A 75 -17.56 -18.56 18.60
C ILE A 75 -16.98 -17.61 17.55
N VAL A 76 -16.45 -16.48 18.01
CA VAL A 76 -15.87 -15.46 17.12
C VAL A 76 -14.65 -16.01 16.38
N ALA A 77 -13.75 -16.72 17.06
CA ALA A 77 -12.56 -17.29 16.45
C ALA A 77 -12.89 -18.39 15.42
N VAL A 78 -13.89 -19.23 15.68
CA VAL A 78 -14.36 -20.24 14.73
C VAL A 78 -14.99 -19.60 13.49
N ILE A 79 -15.81 -18.56 13.67
CA ILE A 79 -16.37 -17.81 12.53
C ILE A 79 -15.25 -17.21 11.69
N GLY A 80 -14.28 -16.53 12.31
CA GLY A 80 -13.11 -15.96 11.62
C GLY A 80 -12.31 -17.03 10.85
N PHE A 81 -12.05 -18.17 11.47
CA PHE A 81 -11.38 -19.30 10.83
C PHE A 81 -12.14 -19.82 9.60
N LEU A 82 -13.47 -19.98 9.70
CA LEU A 82 -14.31 -20.44 8.60
C LEU A 82 -14.35 -19.42 7.46
N THR A 83 -14.52 -18.13 7.77
CA THR A 83 -14.54 -17.06 6.77
C THR A 83 -13.21 -16.98 6.02
N ASN A 84 -12.08 -17.00 6.74
CA ASN A 84 -10.77 -17.01 6.10
C ASN A 84 -10.51 -18.31 5.33
N GLY A 85 -11.02 -19.45 5.79
CA GLY A 85 -10.99 -20.71 5.05
C GLY A 85 -11.74 -20.63 3.71
N VAL A 86 -12.91 -20.00 3.68
CA VAL A 86 -13.66 -19.76 2.43
C VAL A 86 -12.87 -18.83 1.50
N SER A 87 -12.31 -17.73 2.02
CA SER A 87 -11.46 -16.81 1.24
C SER A 87 -10.25 -17.52 0.65
N ALA A 88 -9.57 -18.36 1.43
CA ALA A 88 -8.42 -19.14 0.98
C ALA A 88 -8.82 -20.11 -0.15
N LEU A 89 -9.94 -20.82 0.00
CA LEU A 89 -10.46 -21.74 -1.04
C LEU A 89 -10.79 -21.01 -2.34
N VAL A 90 -11.40 -19.81 -2.26
CA VAL A 90 -11.70 -18.99 -3.44
C VAL A 90 -10.42 -18.51 -4.12
N LEU A 91 -9.43 -18.04 -3.36
CA LEU A 91 -8.14 -17.57 -3.87
C LEU A 91 -7.34 -18.72 -4.52
N MET A 92 -7.30 -19.90 -3.89
CA MET A 92 -6.60 -21.07 -4.42
C MET A 92 -7.21 -21.58 -5.75
N ARG A 93 -8.51 -21.35 -5.98
CA ARG A 93 -9.17 -21.71 -7.24
C ARG A 93 -8.85 -20.77 -8.40
N HIS A 94 -8.35 -19.56 -8.12
CA HIS A 94 -8.00 -18.54 -9.11
C HIS A 94 -6.47 -18.29 -9.16
N GLN A 95 -5.67 -19.28 -8.76
CA GLN A 95 -4.23 -19.13 -8.51
C GLN A 95 -3.36 -19.13 -9.79
N ASP A 96 -3.88 -18.64 -10.92
CA ASP A 96 -3.26 -18.68 -12.27
C ASP A 96 -1.97 -17.84 -12.36
N GLY A 97 -0.90 -18.28 -11.68
CA GLY A 97 0.46 -17.75 -11.78
C GLY A 97 0.68 -16.34 -11.22
N ASN A 98 -0.35 -15.63 -10.79
CA ASN A 98 -0.23 -14.23 -10.37
C ASN A 98 0.41 -14.09 -8.98
N ILE A 99 1.56 -13.41 -8.91
CA ILE A 99 2.28 -13.13 -7.65
C ILE A 99 1.41 -12.39 -6.63
N ASN A 100 0.50 -11.52 -7.09
CA ASN A 100 -0.44 -10.80 -6.22
C ASN A 100 -1.42 -11.77 -5.52
N MET A 101 -1.80 -12.86 -6.19
CA MET A 101 -2.66 -13.89 -5.58
C MET A 101 -1.92 -14.75 -4.57
N ARG A 102 -0.62 -14.98 -4.76
CA ARG A 102 0.21 -15.60 -3.70
C ARG A 102 0.31 -14.71 -2.48
N GLY A 103 0.48 -13.40 -2.66
CA GLY A 103 0.49 -12.43 -1.56
C GLY A 103 -0.84 -12.43 -0.78
N ALA A 104 -1.97 -12.35 -1.50
CA ALA A 104 -3.30 -12.43 -0.88
C ALA A 104 -3.53 -13.73 -0.13
N LEU A 105 -3.09 -14.88 -0.67
CA LEU A 105 -3.22 -16.17 0.00
C LEU A 105 -2.37 -16.24 1.29
N LEU A 106 -1.11 -15.78 1.25
CA LEU A 106 -0.24 -15.73 2.44
C LEU A 106 -0.83 -14.85 3.55
N HIS A 107 -1.50 -13.76 3.16
CA HIS A 107 -2.23 -12.91 4.09
C HIS A 107 -3.35 -13.67 4.79
N VAL A 108 -4.26 -14.27 4.01
CA VAL A 108 -5.39 -15.04 4.57
C VAL A 108 -4.92 -16.21 5.44
N LEU A 109 -3.86 -16.92 5.03
CA LEU A 109 -3.27 -17.99 5.84
C LEU A 109 -2.75 -17.48 7.19
N SER A 110 -2.21 -16.27 7.23
CA SER A 110 -1.77 -15.66 8.50
C SER A 110 -2.94 -15.36 9.43
N ASP A 111 -4.07 -14.89 8.88
CA ASP A 111 -5.27 -14.61 9.67
C ASP A 111 -5.92 -15.90 10.18
N MET A 112 -5.84 -16.99 9.39
CA MET A 112 -6.22 -18.33 9.84
C MET A 112 -5.34 -18.80 11.00
N LEU A 113 -4.02 -18.61 10.93
CA LEU A 113 -3.11 -18.93 12.03
C LEU A 113 -3.44 -18.13 13.30
N GLY A 114 -3.77 -16.84 13.17
CA GLY A 114 -4.27 -16.03 14.28
C GLY A 114 -5.55 -16.60 14.89
N SER A 115 -6.52 -17.00 14.06
CA SER A 115 -7.78 -17.62 14.51
C SER A 115 -7.52 -18.94 15.25
N VAL A 116 -6.58 -19.76 14.75
CA VAL A 116 -6.16 -21.01 15.41
C VAL A 116 -5.52 -20.72 16.78
N ALA A 117 -4.66 -19.71 16.89
CA ALA A 117 -4.06 -19.33 18.16
C ALA A 117 -5.12 -18.92 19.21
N VAL A 118 -6.14 -18.15 18.81
CA VAL A 118 -7.27 -17.80 19.68
C VAL A 118 -8.10 -19.02 20.08
N ILE A 119 -8.38 -19.94 19.14
CA ILE A 119 -9.11 -21.18 19.45
C ILE A 119 -8.35 -22.02 20.48
N ILE A 120 -7.04 -22.22 20.28
CA ILE A 120 -6.19 -22.97 21.19
C ILE A 120 -6.19 -22.31 22.58
N ALA A 121 -6.00 -20.99 22.65
CA ALA A 121 -6.05 -20.25 23.92
C ALA A 121 -7.42 -20.41 24.62
N GLY A 122 -8.52 -20.24 23.89
CA GLY A 122 -9.87 -20.38 24.41
C GLY A 122 -10.16 -21.79 24.94
N LEU A 123 -9.68 -22.84 24.26
CA LEU A 123 -9.81 -24.23 24.73
C LEU A 123 -8.97 -24.47 25.99
N ILE A 124 -7.73 -23.97 26.04
CA ILE A 124 -6.88 -24.09 27.22
C ILE A 124 -7.58 -23.43 28.42
N ILE A 125 -8.06 -22.19 28.27
CA ILE A 125 -8.76 -21.48 29.36
C ILE A 125 -10.02 -22.23 29.77
N ARG A 126 -10.80 -22.75 28.82
CA ARG A 126 -12.06 -23.46 29.10
C ARG A 126 -11.87 -24.73 29.92
N TYR A 127 -10.80 -25.49 29.67
CA TYR A 127 -10.56 -26.78 30.33
C TYR A 127 -9.61 -26.70 31.53
N THR A 128 -8.70 -25.73 31.57
CA THR A 128 -7.66 -25.63 32.61
C THR A 128 -7.83 -24.42 33.52
N GLY A 129 -8.62 -23.42 33.10
CA GLY A 129 -8.70 -22.12 33.78
C GLY A 129 -7.44 -21.27 33.64
N TRP A 130 -6.45 -21.69 32.84
CA TRP A 130 -5.18 -20.97 32.70
C TRP A 130 -5.34 -19.72 31.83
N THR A 131 -5.71 -18.61 32.46
CA THR A 131 -5.92 -17.30 31.83
C THR A 131 -4.70 -16.70 31.09
N PRO A 132 -3.43 -16.99 31.46
CA PRO A 132 -2.28 -16.48 30.70
C PRO A 132 -2.19 -16.95 29.24
N ALA A 133 -2.92 -18.00 28.85
CA ALA A 133 -3.01 -18.44 27.45
C ALA A 133 -3.54 -17.32 26.54
N ASP A 134 -4.49 -16.51 27.01
CA ASP A 134 -5.06 -15.38 26.25
C ASP A 134 -4.02 -14.27 26.02
N THR A 135 -3.25 -13.92 27.06
CA THR A 135 -2.17 -12.93 26.96
C THR A 135 -1.11 -13.37 25.95
N ILE A 136 -0.67 -14.62 26.00
CA ILE A 136 0.33 -15.15 25.07
C ILE A 136 -0.19 -15.12 23.63
N ALA A 137 -1.43 -15.58 23.41
CA ALA A 137 -2.06 -15.56 22.10
C ALA A 137 -2.22 -14.11 21.58
N SER A 138 -2.67 -13.20 22.43
CA SER A 138 -2.85 -11.77 22.10
C SER A 138 -1.54 -11.10 21.69
N ILE A 139 -0.46 -11.32 22.45
CA ILE A 139 0.87 -10.80 22.12
C ILE A 139 1.38 -11.41 20.80
N ALA A 140 1.21 -12.72 20.60
CA ALA A 140 1.63 -13.39 19.38
C ALA A 140 0.89 -12.84 18.14
N ILE A 141 -0.43 -12.64 18.25
CA ILE A 141 -1.25 -12.06 17.18
C ILE A 141 -0.83 -10.62 16.89
N ALA A 142 -0.65 -9.79 17.93
CA ALA A 142 -0.20 -8.42 17.77
C ALA A 142 1.19 -8.34 17.12
N ALA A 143 2.11 -9.23 17.46
CA ALA A 143 3.44 -9.31 16.84
C ALA A 143 3.39 -9.64 15.34
N ILE A 144 2.34 -10.32 14.86
CA ILE A 144 2.12 -10.61 13.44
C ILE A 144 1.45 -9.43 12.73
N ILE A 145 0.42 -8.83 13.35
CA ILE A 145 -0.41 -7.78 12.73
C ILE A 145 0.30 -6.42 12.70
N LEU A 146 0.92 -6.02 13.81
CA LEU A 146 1.44 -4.66 13.98
C LEU A 146 2.52 -4.28 12.95
N PRO A 147 3.55 -5.09 12.66
CA PRO A 147 4.55 -4.74 11.64
C PRO A 147 3.94 -4.53 10.26
N ARG A 148 2.90 -5.30 9.91
CA ARG A 148 2.21 -5.20 8.61
C ARG A 148 1.38 -3.94 8.53
N ALA A 149 0.64 -3.62 9.60
CA ALA A 149 -0.14 -2.39 9.67
C ALA A 149 0.77 -1.15 9.59
N LEU A 150 1.92 -1.18 10.27
CA LEU A 150 2.92 -0.11 10.19
C LEU A 150 3.58 -0.01 8.80
N GLY A 151 3.83 -1.14 8.13
CA GLY A 151 4.28 -1.18 6.74
C GLY A 151 3.29 -0.48 5.81
N LEU A 152 2.02 -0.90 5.85
CA LEU A 152 0.96 -0.30 5.04
C LEU A 152 0.78 1.20 5.34
N LEU A 153 0.89 1.61 6.61
CA LEU A 153 0.86 3.02 7.00
C LEU A 153 2.02 3.80 6.37
N ARG A 154 3.23 3.23 6.39
CA ARG A 154 4.41 3.83 5.78
C ARG A 154 4.26 3.95 4.26
N ASP A 155 3.75 2.93 3.60
CA ASP A 155 3.56 2.92 2.14
C ASP A 155 2.55 3.99 1.73
N ALA A 156 1.42 4.07 2.44
CA ALA A 156 0.42 5.11 2.20
C ALA A 156 0.96 6.52 2.45
N LEU A 157 1.77 6.72 3.50
CA LEU A 157 2.44 7.99 3.75
C LEU A 157 3.45 8.35 2.67
N ASN A 158 4.23 7.39 2.17
CA ASN A 158 5.18 7.63 1.08
C ASN A 158 4.45 8.13 -0.18
N ILE A 159 3.29 7.54 -0.52
CA ILE A 159 2.46 7.96 -1.66
C ILE A 159 1.91 9.37 -1.43
N LEU A 160 1.37 9.67 -0.24
CA LEU A 160 0.80 10.99 0.07
C LEU A 160 1.85 12.10 0.13
N LEU A 161 3.08 11.76 0.50
CA LEU A 161 4.24 12.66 0.52
C LEU A 161 4.96 12.72 -0.83
N GLU A 162 4.39 12.13 -1.89
CA GLU A 162 4.91 12.18 -3.26
C GLU A 162 6.36 11.70 -3.36
N ARG A 163 6.72 10.72 -2.53
CA ARG A 163 8.02 10.06 -2.63
C ARG A 163 8.09 9.20 -3.89
N VAL A 164 9.30 9.02 -4.39
CA VAL A 164 9.60 8.10 -5.48
C VAL A 164 9.05 6.71 -5.12
N PRO A 165 8.18 6.11 -5.96
CA PRO A 165 7.56 4.82 -5.68
C PRO A 165 8.57 3.68 -5.75
N ASP A 166 8.30 2.61 -4.97
CA ASP A 166 9.15 1.42 -4.97
C ASP A 166 9.23 0.82 -6.38
N GLY A 167 10.45 0.63 -6.88
CA GLY A 167 10.71 0.10 -8.22
C GLY A 167 10.98 1.14 -9.31
N ALA A 168 10.79 2.44 -9.03
CA ALA A 168 11.30 3.52 -9.87
C ALA A 168 12.68 3.97 -9.36
N ASP A 169 13.64 4.10 -10.28
CA ASP A 169 14.98 4.60 -9.98
C ASP A 169 15.20 5.93 -10.72
N THR A 170 15.30 7.03 -9.97
CA THR A 170 15.54 8.37 -10.52
C THR A 170 16.86 8.45 -11.28
N ASP A 171 17.90 7.74 -10.81
CA ASP A 171 19.23 7.73 -11.42
C ASP A 171 19.26 6.87 -12.69
N GLU A 172 18.37 5.88 -12.80
CA GLU A 172 18.16 5.14 -14.04
C GLU A 172 17.44 6.01 -15.08
N VAL A 173 16.37 6.70 -14.67
CA VAL A 173 15.59 7.58 -15.54
C VAL A 173 16.45 8.73 -16.10
N ASP A 174 17.18 9.44 -15.24
CA ASP A 174 18.10 10.52 -15.65
C ASP A 174 19.11 10.02 -16.69
N ARG A 175 19.78 8.89 -16.40
CA ARG A 175 20.79 8.31 -17.28
C ARG A 175 20.22 7.91 -18.64
N VAL A 176 19.06 7.26 -18.66
CA VAL A 176 18.42 6.81 -19.91
C VAL A 176 18.02 8.01 -20.76
N LEU A 177 17.37 9.01 -20.17
CA LEU A 177 16.95 10.19 -20.91
C LEU A 177 18.15 11.00 -21.45
N ARG A 178 19.27 11.09 -20.71
CA ARG A 178 20.51 11.73 -21.19
C ARG A 178 21.17 11.03 -22.37
N THR A 179 20.86 9.75 -22.61
CA THR A 179 21.40 9.00 -23.76
C THR A 179 20.63 9.26 -25.05
N ILE A 180 19.50 9.98 -24.99
CA ILE A 180 18.68 10.28 -26.16
C ILE A 180 19.40 11.30 -27.04
N PRO A 181 19.62 10.99 -28.34
CA PRO A 181 20.28 11.93 -29.24
C PRO A 181 19.47 13.23 -29.39
N GLY A 182 20.11 14.35 -29.08
CA GLY A 182 19.51 15.70 -29.08
C GLY A 182 19.16 16.24 -27.69
N VAL A 183 19.31 15.43 -26.62
CA VAL A 183 19.23 15.90 -25.23
C VAL A 183 20.63 16.27 -24.76
N GLU A 184 20.78 17.50 -24.27
CA GLU A 184 22.04 17.98 -23.68
C GLU A 184 22.06 17.79 -22.16
N ASP A 185 20.95 18.15 -21.50
CA ASP A 185 20.83 18.09 -20.05
C ASP A 185 19.38 17.80 -19.62
N ILE A 186 19.23 17.42 -18.34
CA ILE A 186 17.96 17.13 -17.69
C ILE A 186 17.98 17.72 -16.29
N HIS A 187 16.91 18.40 -15.95
CA HIS A 187 16.70 18.95 -14.62
C HIS A 187 15.22 18.88 -14.24
N ASP A 188 14.93 19.26 -12.99
CA ASP A 188 13.59 19.25 -12.41
C ASP A 188 12.85 17.90 -12.53
N LEU A 189 13.61 16.79 -12.48
CA LEU A 189 13.06 15.44 -12.55
C LEU A 189 12.32 15.08 -11.26
N HIS A 190 11.01 15.00 -11.36
CA HIS A 190 10.12 14.56 -10.29
C HIS A 190 9.42 13.27 -10.70
N ILE A 191 9.46 12.27 -9.82
CA ILE A 191 8.81 10.97 -10.03
C ILE A 191 7.96 10.67 -8.80
N TRP A 192 6.68 10.38 -9.01
CA TRP A 192 5.75 10.06 -7.94
C TRP A 192 4.70 9.04 -8.38
N SER A 193 3.85 8.62 -7.45
CA SER A 193 2.67 7.82 -7.75
C SER A 193 1.43 8.41 -7.08
N ILE A 194 0.26 8.22 -7.69
CA ILE A 194 -1.02 8.68 -7.13
C ILE A 194 -1.68 7.59 -6.28
N ASP A 195 -1.50 6.33 -6.63
CA ASP A 195 -2.16 5.16 -6.02
C ASP A 195 -1.19 4.03 -5.63
N GLY A 196 0.11 4.22 -5.83
CA GLY A 196 1.14 3.20 -5.63
C GLY A 196 1.25 2.18 -6.75
N ARG A 197 0.52 2.36 -7.87
CA ARG A 197 0.55 1.45 -9.03
C ARG A 197 0.99 2.16 -10.29
N GLU A 198 0.39 3.31 -10.58
CA GLU A 198 0.77 4.13 -11.72
C GLU A 198 1.90 5.08 -11.31
N VAL A 199 3.02 5.01 -12.04
CA VAL A 199 4.14 5.94 -11.86
C VAL A 199 3.98 7.10 -12.84
N LEU A 200 4.13 8.31 -12.33
CA LEU A 200 4.09 9.55 -13.08
C LEU A 200 5.45 10.22 -12.99
N ALA A 201 5.82 10.96 -14.04
CA ALA A 201 7.02 11.79 -14.02
C ALA A 201 6.77 13.17 -14.64
N THR A 202 7.46 14.18 -14.11
CA THR A 202 7.68 15.46 -14.78
C THR A 202 9.18 15.71 -14.87
N CYS A 203 9.64 16.24 -16.00
CA CYS A 203 11.04 16.65 -16.15
C CYS A 203 11.19 17.72 -17.22
N HIS A 204 12.29 18.46 -17.13
CA HIS A 204 12.71 19.41 -18.14
C HIS A 204 13.88 18.79 -18.93
N LEU A 205 13.76 18.77 -20.25
CA LEU A 205 14.82 18.32 -21.16
C LEU A 205 15.39 19.52 -21.90
N VAL A 206 16.68 19.76 -21.72
CA VAL A 206 17.41 20.76 -22.48
C VAL A 206 17.80 20.16 -23.82
N VAL A 207 17.37 20.80 -24.91
CA VAL A 207 17.58 20.39 -26.29
C VAL A 207 18.28 21.49 -27.08
N ASP A 208 19.15 21.09 -28.00
CA ASP A 208 19.88 22.02 -28.88
C ASP A 208 18.91 22.72 -29.84
N ALA A 209 18.85 24.06 -29.72
CA ALA A 209 18.01 24.99 -30.47
C ALA A 209 18.19 24.91 -32.00
N ASP A 210 19.38 24.52 -32.45
CA ASP A 210 19.73 24.42 -33.88
C ASP A 210 19.37 23.05 -34.48
N SER A 211 18.88 22.11 -33.67
CA SER A 211 18.42 20.83 -34.19
C SER A 211 17.10 21.02 -34.94
N GLU A 212 17.08 20.67 -36.23
CA GLU A 212 15.87 20.55 -37.09
C GLU A 212 14.77 19.66 -36.47
N HIS A 213 15.06 19.02 -35.33
CA HIS A 213 14.29 18.01 -34.65
C HIS A 213 13.57 18.48 -33.37
N ILE A 214 13.68 19.74 -32.94
CA ILE A 214 12.86 20.23 -31.81
C ILE A 214 11.37 20.26 -32.18
N PHE A 215 11.05 20.61 -33.43
CA PHE A 215 9.68 20.74 -33.91
C PHE A 215 9.11 19.47 -34.57
N SER A 216 9.95 18.49 -34.89
CA SER A 216 9.48 17.14 -35.25
C SER A 216 9.51 16.30 -33.98
N CYS A 217 8.38 15.78 -33.50
CA CYS A 217 8.20 15.09 -32.20
C CYS A 217 9.23 14.02 -31.78
N GLY A 218 10.26 13.71 -32.56
CA GLY A 218 11.21 12.63 -32.34
C GLY A 218 11.99 12.64 -31.03
N VAL A 219 12.38 13.79 -30.44
CA VAL A 219 13.02 13.77 -29.10
C VAL A 219 11.98 13.42 -28.03
N LEU A 220 10.81 14.06 -28.08
CA LEU A 220 9.71 13.81 -27.15
C LEU A 220 9.20 12.37 -27.24
N ASP A 221 8.93 11.87 -28.44
CA ASP A 221 8.48 10.49 -28.70
C ASP A 221 9.50 9.46 -28.19
N ARG A 222 10.80 9.75 -28.34
CA ARG A 222 11.88 8.88 -27.81
C ARG A 222 11.92 8.91 -26.29
N ALA A 223 11.79 10.09 -25.69
CA ALA A 223 11.78 10.23 -24.23
C ALA A 223 10.56 9.52 -23.61
N GLU A 224 9.36 9.73 -24.17
CA GLU A 224 8.14 9.04 -23.73
C GLU A 224 8.25 7.51 -23.91
N ALA A 225 8.86 7.05 -25.00
CA ALA A 225 9.07 5.63 -25.24
C ALA A 225 10.04 5.00 -24.22
N GLU A 226 11.13 5.68 -23.87
CA GLU A 226 12.05 5.20 -22.83
C GLU A 226 11.41 5.21 -21.43
N LEU A 227 10.69 6.28 -21.07
CA LEU A 227 9.94 6.35 -19.81
C LEU A 227 8.90 5.22 -19.70
N THR A 228 8.20 4.93 -20.79
CA THR A 228 7.23 3.83 -20.84
C THR A 228 7.89 2.47 -20.59
N LYS A 229 9.11 2.24 -21.10
CA LYS A 229 9.87 0.99 -20.83
C LYS A 229 10.28 0.87 -19.36
N LEU A 230 10.52 2.00 -18.68
CA LEU A 230 10.79 2.06 -17.24
C LEU A 230 9.51 1.99 -16.39
N GLY A 231 8.33 1.82 -17.00
CA GLY A 231 7.05 1.69 -16.30
C GLY A 231 6.36 3.02 -15.98
N ILE A 232 6.87 4.14 -16.49
CA ILE A 232 6.28 5.47 -16.34
C ILE A 232 5.31 5.68 -17.51
N THR A 233 4.02 5.51 -17.26
CA THR A 233 2.99 5.54 -18.31
C THR A 233 2.36 6.92 -18.53
N HIS A 234 2.63 7.87 -17.64
CA HIS A 234 2.14 9.23 -17.75
C HIS A 234 3.27 10.20 -17.40
N SER A 235 3.74 10.94 -18.38
CA SER A 235 4.83 11.91 -18.21
C SER A 235 4.47 13.26 -18.80
N THR A 236 4.91 14.32 -18.14
CA THR A 236 4.93 15.66 -18.71
C THR A 236 6.38 16.06 -18.91
N ILE A 237 6.77 16.31 -20.15
CA ILE A 237 8.14 16.66 -20.50
C ILE A 237 8.13 18.08 -21.06
N GLN A 238 8.84 18.98 -20.39
CA GLN A 238 9.06 20.34 -20.88
C GLN A 238 10.35 20.36 -21.72
N LEU A 239 10.27 20.84 -22.96
CA LEU A 239 11.44 21.01 -23.82
C LEU A 239 11.95 22.44 -23.68
N GLU A 240 13.25 22.59 -23.43
CA GLU A 240 13.90 23.87 -23.20
C GLU A 240 15.12 24.03 -24.09
N SER A 241 15.43 25.27 -24.49
CA SER A 241 16.74 25.57 -25.07
C SER A 241 17.75 25.84 -23.97
N VAL A 242 19.03 25.68 -24.30
CA VAL A 242 20.16 25.98 -23.40
C VAL A 242 20.06 27.41 -22.82
N GLU A 243 19.59 28.37 -23.61
CA GLU A 243 19.41 29.77 -23.20
C GLU A 243 18.30 29.98 -22.14
N HIS A 244 17.34 29.05 -22.03
CA HIS A 244 16.27 29.14 -21.04
C HIS A 244 16.70 28.63 -19.66
N SER A 245 17.59 27.63 -19.62
CA SER A 245 18.09 27.01 -18.38
C SER A 245 18.71 28.04 -17.42
N ASP A 246 19.38 29.07 -17.94
CA ASP A 246 20.03 30.12 -17.14
C ASP A 246 19.06 31.07 -16.42
N HIS A 247 17.78 31.08 -16.80
CA HIS A 247 16.77 32.00 -16.26
C HIS A 247 15.67 31.30 -15.47
N GLU A 248 15.69 29.97 -15.38
CA GLU A 248 14.68 29.20 -14.68
C GLU A 248 14.96 29.13 -13.16
N THR A 249 13.87 29.08 -12.38
CA THR A 249 13.96 28.76 -10.95
C THR A 249 13.56 27.30 -10.76
N VAL A 250 14.56 26.44 -10.58
CA VAL A 250 14.38 25.00 -10.28
C VAL A 250 13.91 24.83 -8.83
N CYS A 251 13.07 23.82 -8.57
CA CYS A 251 12.55 23.51 -7.22
C CYS A 251 13.60 22.93 -6.27
#